data_AF-A0A928HNS6-F1
#
_entry.id   AF-A0A928HNS6-F1
#
_cell.length_a   1.000
_cell.length_b   1.000
_cell.length_c   1.000
_cell.angle_alpha   90.00
_cell.angle_beta   90.00
_cell.angle_gamma   90.00
#
_symmetry.space_group_name_H-M   'P 1'
#
loop_
_entity.id
_entity.type
_entity.pdbx_description
1 polymer ?
#
loop_
_entity_poly.entity_id
_entity_poly.type
_entity_poly.pdbx_seq_one_letter_code
_entity_poly.pdbx_strand_id
1 'polypeptide(L)'
;MNNELFEQANQAYKGKDYQAALQFFTACLQDPEQPVAPGEVGLLYHQIGNCLVKLGNNTEAVKAYTQATMDAEYDELGTVNCNLGMAYAGLHDYENAVPCFEAAAADPNYSTPYKAYSGLGNALIKLGKSAEAGAAFRSAALDEGNPDPTKALLNLGVCFMALDRPDDAIFSYESALQFRMQPATRNKIYASLGQAYASSGQMQKAVNAFEHALADKTYFLSDSASVDYQRAIGAVAQGTATDMEPITPSMVAATTQASPADTSGLDIVDESYDAYGFDVAADQADQDLGLVDSFGDGAAAGTDAAPEGMAPVAVGSGDFFAEPVEWEEPKKKHTGLKVAIAILIVLILAAGGAIFAYTQGYGYPMQETVATKLFANPTDKDVYAPAVNDTKISELAAYITPDSAITIDGVEKSMSTSTVYVTSKTAAGGPVKYKVTMVRDKIGWKVSNVELFFASQYSSNAAQDKSAKDAKSSSTDSTSKDAKDSKDASASSTSSGNGAQADSASTNGNAANTGNGAQGTGTGSGNAQGGSSSSSQAQ
;
A
#
# COMPACT_ATOMS: atom_id res chain seq x y z
N MET A 1 11.25 -18.52 -38.61
CA MET A 1 11.18 -17.10 -39.03
C MET A 1 12.36 -16.70 -39.94
N ASN A 2 12.16 -15.75 -40.87
CA ASN A 2 13.22 -15.15 -41.70
C ASN A 2 14.12 -14.16 -40.91
N ASN A 3 15.29 -14.64 -40.52
CA ASN A 3 16.21 -13.89 -39.65
C ASN A 3 16.82 -12.64 -40.30
N GLU A 4 17.01 -12.62 -41.62
CA GLU A 4 17.57 -11.45 -42.32
C GLU A 4 16.54 -10.30 -42.34
N LEU A 5 15.29 -10.61 -42.69
CA LEU A 5 14.20 -9.63 -42.63
C LEU A 5 13.96 -9.15 -41.19
N PHE A 6 14.04 -10.04 -40.21
CA PHE A 6 13.88 -9.68 -38.81
C PHE A 6 15.00 -8.73 -38.33
N GLU A 7 16.24 -8.94 -38.76
CA GLU A 7 17.35 -8.04 -38.45
C GLU A 7 17.18 -6.67 -39.13
N GLN A 8 16.75 -6.64 -40.40
CA GLN A 8 16.42 -5.39 -41.11
C GLN A 8 15.29 -4.63 -40.40
N ALA A 9 14.26 -5.33 -39.93
CA ALA A 9 13.16 -4.75 -39.16
C ALA A 9 13.66 -4.10 -37.86
N ASN A 10 14.52 -4.80 -37.12
CA ASN A 10 15.12 -4.27 -35.89
C ASN A 10 16.02 -3.06 -36.14
N GLN A 11 16.79 -3.06 -37.23
CA GLN A 11 17.63 -1.92 -37.61
C GLN A 11 16.76 -0.71 -37.98
N ALA A 12 15.69 -0.92 -38.77
CA ALA A 12 14.74 0.14 -39.09
C ALA A 12 14.05 0.69 -37.83
N TYR A 13 13.65 -0.18 -36.90
CA TYR A 13 13.03 0.22 -35.63
C TYR A 13 13.97 1.09 -34.79
N LYS A 14 15.23 0.66 -34.63
CA LYS A 14 16.27 1.44 -33.94
C LYS A 14 16.57 2.76 -34.65
N GLY A 15 16.51 2.76 -35.98
CA GLY A 15 16.60 3.95 -36.82
C GLY A 15 15.38 4.88 -36.75
N LYS A 16 14.34 4.51 -35.98
CA LYS A 16 13.05 5.21 -35.88
C LYS A 16 12.25 5.24 -37.19
N ASP A 17 12.63 4.43 -38.18
CA ASP A 17 11.83 4.18 -39.36
C ASP A 17 10.80 3.08 -39.03
N TYR A 18 9.80 3.47 -38.25
CA TYR A 18 8.77 2.55 -37.76
C TYR A 18 7.89 2.01 -38.89
N GLN A 19 7.78 2.73 -40.01
CA GLN A 19 7.03 2.29 -41.18
C GLN A 19 7.77 1.15 -41.90
N ALA A 20 9.08 1.30 -42.14
CA ALA A 20 9.88 0.22 -42.72
C ALA A 20 9.98 -0.98 -41.77
N ALA A 21 10.17 -0.73 -40.46
CA ALA A 21 10.18 -1.79 -39.45
C ALA A 21 8.88 -2.61 -39.46
N LEU A 22 7.74 -1.93 -39.46
CA LEU A 22 6.42 -2.56 -39.55
C LEU A 22 6.30 -3.43 -40.81
N GLN A 23 6.76 -2.94 -41.97
CA GLN A 23 6.73 -3.68 -43.22
C GLN A 23 7.60 -4.94 -43.14
N PHE A 24 8.83 -4.84 -42.62
CA PHE A 24 9.73 -5.98 -42.50
C PHE A 24 9.26 -7.02 -41.48
N PHE A 25 8.76 -6.62 -40.30
CA PHE A 25 8.16 -7.56 -39.34
C PHE A 25 6.91 -8.26 -39.92
N THR A 26 6.07 -7.51 -40.64
CA THR A 26 4.90 -8.10 -41.32
C THR A 26 5.32 -9.08 -42.43
N ALA A 27 6.38 -8.77 -43.16
CA ALA A 27 6.94 -9.65 -44.17
C ALA A 27 7.48 -10.95 -43.56
N CYS A 28 8.12 -10.89 -42.39
CA CYS A 28 8.55 -12.10 -41.65
C CYS A 28 7.38 -13.02 -41.34
N LEU A 29 6.22 -12.45 -40.98
CA LEU A 29 5.02 -13.20 -40.64
C LEU A 29 4.36 -13.86 -41.86
N GLN A 30 4.52 -13.26 -43.05
CA GLN A 30 3.89 -13.69 -44.30
C GLN A 30 4.82 -14.52 -45.19
N ASP A 31 6.07 -14.75 -44.81
CA ASP A 31 7.06 -15.49 -45.58
C ASP A 31 6.67 -16.98 -45.70
N PRO A 32 6.25 -17.46 -46.89
CA PRO A 32 5.83 -18.85 -47.06
C PRO A 32 7.02 -19.82 -47.11
N GLU A 33 8.24 -19.32 -47.36
CA GLU A 33 9.45 -20.14 -47.46
C GLU A 33 10.06 -20.41 -46.08
N GLN A 34 9.83 -19.50 -45.12
CA GLN A 34 10.34 -19.61 -43.74
C GLN A 34 9.21 -19.49 -42.71
N PRO A 35 8.49 -20.59 -42.42
CA PRO A 35 7.40 -20.56 -41.47
C PRO A 35 7.86 -20.09 -40.09
N VAL A 36 6.97 -19.39 -39.40
CA VAL A 36 7.18 -18.86 -38.05
C VAL A 36 6.78 -19.93 -37.04
N ALA A 37 7.67 -20.26 -36.11
CA ALA A 37 7.37 -21.21 -35.05
C ALA A 37 6.47 -20.57 -33.97
N PRO A 38 5.74 -21.38 -33.18
CA PRO A 38 5.15 -20.89 -31.93
C PRO A 38 6.23 -20.21 -31.05
N GLY A 39 5.83 -19.18 -30.30
CA GLY A 39 6.72 -18.24 -29.61
C GLY A 39 7.27 -17.13 -30.53
N GLU A 40 7.70 -17.46 -31.74
CA GLU A 40 8.16 -16.46 -32.72
C GLU A 40 7.00 -15.64 -33.31
N VAL A 41 5.79 -16.20 -33.37
CA VAL A 41 4.57 -15.50 -33.81
C VAL A 41 4.22 -14.39 -32.82
N GLY A 42 4.24 -14.71 -31.52
CA GLY A 42 4.01 -13.76 -30.44
C GLY A 42 5.03 -12.62 -30.45
N LEU A 43 6.31 -12.95 -30.64
CA LEU A 43 7.38 -11.95 -30.79
C LEU A 43 7.12 -10.99 -31.97
N LEU A 44 6.80 -11.51 -33.15
CA LEU A 44 6.54 -10.66 -34.33
C LEU A 44 5.35 -9.73 -34.12
N TYR A 45 4.24 -10.25 -33.59
CA TYR A 45 3.07 -9.43 -33.30
C TYR A 45 3.31 -8.38 -32.20
N HIS A 46 4.11 -8.70 -31.19
CA HIS A 46 4.57 -7.73 -30.20
C HIS A 46 5.33 -6.58 -30.90
N GLN A 47 6.30 -6.89 -31.76
CA GLN A 47 7.06 -5.85 -32.47
C GLN A 47 6.21 -5.03 -33.44
N ILE A 48 5.28 -5.67 -34.16
CA ILE A 48 4.31 -4.99 -35.02
C ILE A 48 3.47 -4.01 -34.19
N GLY A 49 2.98 -4.44 -33.02
CA GLY A 49 2.26 -3.58 -32.09
C GLY A 49 3.10 -2.38 -31.65
N ASN A 50 4.36 -2.60 -31.31
CA ASN A 50 5.27 -1.52 -30.92
C ASN A 50 5.44 -0.49 -32.04
N CYS A 51 5.65 -0.93 -33.28
CA CYS A 51 5.70 -0.04 -34.45
C CYS A 51 4.40 0.77 -34.61
N LEU A 52 3.25 0.11 -34.49
CA LEU A 52 1.94 0.74 -34.68
C LEU A 52 1.66 1.82 -33.63
N VAL A 53 2.04 1.62 -32.36
CA VAL A 53 1.94 2.67 -31.33
C VAL A 53 2.84 3.86 -31.67
N LYS A 54 4.09 3.63 -32.11
CA LYS A 54 5.00 4.73 -32.50
C LYS A 54 4.50 5.51 -33.72
N LEU A 55 3.71 4.86 -34.59
CA LEU A 55 3.02 5.48 -35.72
C LEU A 55 1.68 6.13 -35.33
N GLY A 56 1.27 6.06 -34.06
CA GLY A 56 0.01 6.62 -33.56
C GLY A 56 -1.24 5.79 -33.91
N ASN A 57 -1.08 4.58 -34.44
CA ASN A 57 -2.18 3.70 -34.81
C ASN A 57 -2.52 2.71 -33.68
N ASN A 58 -3.09 3.22 -32.60
CA ASN A 58 -3.43 2.43 -31.41
C ASN A 58 -4.47 1.34 -31.71
N THR A 59 -5.39 1.57 -32.65
CA THR A 59 -6.44 0.59 -33.03
C THR A 59 -5.84 -0.68 -33.63
N GLU A 60 -4.90 -0.56 -34.57
CA GLU A 60 -4.22 -1.74 -35.12
C GLU A 60 -3.20 -2.32 -34.11
N ALA A 61 -2.59 -1.49 -33.27
CA ALA A 61 -1.67 -1.95 -32.23
C ALA A 61 -2.38 -2.90 -31.24
N VAL A 62 -3.61 -2.56 -30.81
CA VAL A 62 -4.44 -3.43 -29.96
C VAL A 62 -4.63 -4.80 -30.61
N LYS A 63 -4.94 -4.85 -31.91
CA LYS A 63 -5.10 -6.12 -32.64
C LYS A 63 -3.81 -6.92 -32.65
N ALA A 64 -2.68 -6.26 -32.95
CA ALA A 64 -1.37 -6.92 -32.98
C ALA A 64 -0.98 -7.47 -31.61
N TYR A 65 -1.06 -6.69 -30.54
CA TYR A 65 -0.78 -7.19 -29.19
C TYR A 65 -1.75 -8.29 -28.75
N THR A 66 -3.02 -8.23 -29.12
CA THR A 66 -3.99 -9.31 -28.85
C THR A 66 -3.59 -10.60 -29.56
N GLN A 67 -3.03 -10.53 -30.78
CA GLN A 67 -2.47 -11.72 -31.44
C GLN A 67 -1.22 -12.20 -30.71
N ALA A 68 -0.38 -11.30 -30.20
CA ALA A 68 0.81 -11.68 -29.44
C ALA A 68 0.44 -12.43 -28.14
N THR A 69 -0.62 -12.03 -27.44
CA THR A 69 -1.08 -12.73 -26.21
C THR A 69 -1.72 -14.09 -26.47
N MET A 70 -2.09 -14.40 -27.72
CA MET A 70 -2.61 -15.71 -28.11
C MET A 70 -1.52 -16.77 -28.30
N ASP A 71 -0.26 -16.37 -28.42
CA ASP A 71 0.87 -17.29 -28.54
C ASP A 71 1.33 -17.77 -27.16
N ALA A 72 0.89 -18.97 -26.79
CA ALA A 72 1.18 -19.56 -25.48
C ALA A 72 2.66 -19.91 -25.25
N GLU A 73 3.46 -19.98 -26.32
CA GLU A 73 4.91 -20.22 -26.23
C GLU A 73 5.72 -18.91 -26.19
N TYR A 74 5.07 -17.75 -26.18
CA TYR A 74 5.75 -16.47 -26.06
C TYR A 74 5.93 -16.05 -24.59
N ASP A 75 7.17 -15.79 -24.18
CA ASP A 75 7.52 -15.62 -22.76
C ASP A 75 7.33 -14.19 -22.21
N GLU A 76 7.23 -13.16 -23.06
CA GLU A 76 7.15 -11.75 -22.62
C GLU A 76 5.70 -11.24 -22.47
N LEU A 77 4.77 -12.10 -22.05
CA LEU A 77 3.35 -11.74 -21.96
C LEU A 77 3.07 -10.56 -21.02
N GLY A 78 3.79 -10.41 -19.91
CA GLY A 78 3.65 -9.26 -19.03
C GLY A 78 3.97 -7.93 -19.72
N THR A 79 5.05 -7.90 -20.52
CA THR A 79 5.41 -6.74 -21.35
C THR A 79 4.33 -6.43 -22.39
N VAL A 80 3.86 -7.46 -23.10
CA VAL A 80 2.80 -7.31 -24.11
C VAL A 80 1.51 -6.80 -23.48
N ASN A 81 1.09 -7.35 -22.34
CA ASN A 81 -0.12 -6.92 -21.64
C ASN A 81 0.00 -5.48 -21.14
N CYS A 82 1.18 -5.07 -20.66
CA CYS A 82 1.40 -3.66 -20.31
C CYS A 82 1.28 -2.74 -21.53
N ASN A 83 1.86 -3.12 -22.67
CA ASN A 83 1.79 -2.36 -23.92
C ASN A 83 0.38 -2.35 -24.52
N LEU A 84 -0.36 -3.45 -24.41
CA LEU A 84 -1.76 -3.55 -24.81
C LEU A 84 -2.65 -2.64 -23.96
N GLY A 85 -2.45 -2.64 -22.63
CA GLY A 85 -3.13 -1.72 -21.72
C GLY A 85 -2.87 -0.25 -22.08
N MET A 86 -1.63 0.10 -22.43
CA MET A 86 -1.30 1.45 -22.91
C MET A 86 -1.96 1.78 -24.25
N ALA A 87 -2.06 0.83 -25.18
CA ALA A 87 -2.74 1.03 -26.46
C ALA A 87 -4.26 1.26 -26.27
N TYR A 88 -4.91 0.48 -25.39
CA TYR A 88 -6.31 0.72 -25.00
C TYR A 88 -6.50 2.09 -24.31
N ALA A 89 -5.63 2.45 -23.37
CA ALA A 89 -5.66 3.76 -22.73
C ALA A 89 -5.46 4.91 -23.73
N GLY A 90 -4.63 4.71 -24.75
CA GLY A 90 -4.44 5.65 -25.86
C GLY A 90 -5.65 5.77 -26.80
N LEU A 91 -6.63 4.87 -26.69
CA LEU A 91 -7.94 4.95 -27.32
C LEU A 91 -9.02 5.46 -26.36
N HIS A 92 -8.65 5.82 -25.12
CA HIS A 92 -9.56 6.13 -24.02
C HIS A 92 -10.50 4.98 -23.62
N ASP A 93 -10.16 3.74 -23.98
CA ASP A 93 -10.88 2.53 -23.58
C ASP A 93 -10.26 1.99 -22.29
N TYR A 94 -10.55 2.67 -21.18
CA TYR A 94 -9.92 2.36 -19.90
C TYR A 94 -10.47 1.06 -19.28
N GLU A 95 -11.72 0.71 -19.61
CA GLU A 95 -12.36 -0.53 -19.19
C GLU A 95 -11.61 -1.76 -19.68
N ASN A 96 -11.14 -1.75 -20.94
CA ASN A 96 -10.29 -2.82 -21.47
C ASN A 96 -8.81 -2.67 -21.09
N ALA A 97 -8.34 -1.45 -20.78
CA ALA A 97 -6.95 -1.23 -20.35
C ALA A 97 -6.66 -1.85 -18.97
N VAL A 98 -7.59 -1.72 -18.01
CA VAL A 98 -7.44 -2.23 -16.63
C VAL A 98 -7.05 -3.71 -16.57
N PRO A 99 -7.81 -4.66 -17.16
CA PRO A 99 -7.47 -6.08 -17.08
C PRO A 99 -6.12 -6.42 -17.73
N CYS A 100 -5.70 -5.67 -18.76
CA CYS A 100 -4.37 -5.82 -19.35
C CYS A 100 -3.26 -5.41 -18.37
N PHE A 101 -3.41 -4.28 -17.67
CA PHE A 101 -2.43 -3.88 -16.66
C PHE A 101 -2.41 -4.82 -15.45
N GLU A 102 -3.57 -5.32 -15.01
CA GLU A 102 -3.65 -6.33 -13.95
C GLU A 102 -2.93 -7.62 -14.35
N ALA A 103 -3.14 -8.11 -15.58
CA ALA A 103 -2.44 -9.27 -16.11
C ALA A 103 -0.92 -9.05 -16.15
N ALA A 104 -0.47 -7.87 -16.59
CA ALA A 104 0.95 -7.52 -16.61
C ALA A 104 1.57 -7.46 -15.20
N ALA A 105 0.87 -6.86 -14.23
CA ALA A 105 1.33 -6.75 -12.85
C ALA A 105 1.36 -8.11 -12.11
N ALA A 106 0.51 -9.05 -12.52
CA ALA A 106 0.45 -10.40 -11.96
C ALA A 106 1.50 -11.36 -12.55
N ASP A 107 2.12 -11.02 -13.68
CA ASP A 107 3.13 -11.85 -14.34
C ASP A 107 4.46 -11.83 -13.54
N PRO A 108 4.89 -12.97 -12.96
CA PRO A 108 6.14 -13.04 -12.20
C PRO A 108 7.40 -12.82 -13.04
N ASN A 109 7.31 -12.99 -14.36
CA ASN A 109 8.42 -12.82 -15.30
C ASN A 109 8.53 -11.37 -15.80
N TYR A 110 7.57 -10.51 -15.47
CA TYR A 110 7.60 -9.12 -15.88
C TYR A 110 8.57 -8.33 -14.99
N SER A 111 9.63 -7.81 -15.61
CA SER A 111 10.75 -7.18 -14.90
C SER A 111 10.46 -5.75 -14.40
N THR A 112 9.39 -5.11 -14.86
CA THR A 112 9.04 -3.72 -14.49
C THR A 112 7.57 -3.56 -14.08
N PRO A 113 7.08 -4.31 -13.07
CA PRO A 113 5.66 -4.31 -12.70
C PRO A 113 5.17 -2.94 -12.19
N TYR A 114 6.05 -2.09 -11.61
CA TYR A 114 5.73 -0.70 -11.31
C TYR A 114 5.15 0.10 -12.49
N LYS A 115 5.54 -0.21 -13.74
CA LYS A 115 4.97 0.42 -14.94
C LYS A 115 3.52 -0.01 -15.16
N ALA A 116 3.22 -1.29 -14.98
CA ALA A 116 1.86 -1.81 -15.07
C ALA A 116 0.98 -1.25 -13.94
N TYR A 117 1.49 -1.20 -12.70
CA TYR A 117 0.78 -0.56 -11.59
C TYR A 117 0.51 0.93 -11.83
N SER A 118 1.46 1.66 -12.42
CA SER A 118 1.27 3.07 -12.79
C SER A 118 0.21 3.24 -13.88
N GLY A 119 0.24 2.39 -14.91
CA GLY A 119 -0.78 2.35 -15.97
C GLY A 119 -2.17 2.00 -15.43
N LEU A 120 -2.26 1.00 -14.56
CA LEU A 120 -3.47 0.59 -13.87
C LEU A 120 -4.07 1.75 -13.06
N GLY A 121 -3.25 2.41 -12.23
CA GLY A 121 -3.68 3.57 -11.44
C GLY A 121 -4.22 4.70 -12.31
N ASN A 122 -3.54 5.01 -13.41
CA ASN A 122 -3.97 6.06 -14.35
C ASN A 122 -5.33 5.71 -15.00
N ALA A 123 -5.51 4.47 -15.46
CA ALA A 123 -6.78 4.02 -16.04
C ALA A 123 -7.92 4.05 -15.02
N LEU A 124 -7.66 3.62 -13.77
CA LEU A 124 -8.65 3.62 -12.70
C LEU A 124 -9.08 5.04 -12.28
N ILE A 125 -8.16 6.02 -12.25
CA ILE A 125 -8.56 7.44 -12.04
C ILE A 125 -9.52 7.88 -13.15
N LYS A 126 -9.25 7.54 -14.41
CA LYS A 126 -10.11 7.93 -15.54
C LYS A 126 -11.49 7.28 -15.49
N LEU A 127 -11.61 6.15 -14.81
CA LEU A 127 -12.89 5.48 -14.51
C LEU A 127 -13.55 5.97 -13.19
N GLY A 128 -12.98 6.96 -12.51
CA GLY A 128 -13.49 7.47 -11.22
C GLY A 128 -13.24 6.55 -10.01
N LYS A 129 -12.41 5.51 -10.17
CA LYS A 129 -12.13 4.50 -9.15
C LYS A 129 -10.92 4.87 -8.29
N SER A 130 -10.98 6.02 -7.61
CA SER A 130 -9.86 6.62 -6.88
C SER A 130 -9.25 5.72 -5.78
N ALA A 131 -10.07 4.92 -5.09
CA ALA A 131 -9.58 4.00 -4.06
C ALA A 131 -8.71 2.87 -4.64
N GLU A 132 -9.16 2.26 -5.74
CA GLU A 132 -8.45 1.20 -6.45
C GLU A 132 -7.17 1.77 -7.09
N ALA A 133 -7.27 2.97 -7.68
CA ALA A 133 -6.12 3.68 -8.24
C ALA A 133 -5.03 3.95 -7.19
N GLY A 134 -5.42 4.39 -5.99
CA GLY A 134 -4.49 4.60 -4.88
C GLY A 134 -3.74 3.32 -4.49
N ALA A 135 -4.41 2.15 -4.49
CA ALA A 135 -3.74 0.88 -4.23
C ALA A 135 -2.70 0.55 -5.32
N ALA A 136 -3.03 0.80 -6.59
CA ALA A 136 -2.10 0.60 -7.71
C ALA A 136 -0.89 1.54 -7.62
N PHE A 137 -1.09 2.85 -7.44
CA PHE A 137 0.03 3.79 -7.30
C PHE A 137 0.90 3.52 -6.06
N ARG A 138 0.29 3.11 -4.94
CA ARG A 138 1.05 2.67 -3.77
C ARG A 138 1.93 1.47 -4.11
N SER A 139 1.42 0.50 -4.86
CA SER A 139 2.20 -0.66 -5.30
C SER A 139 3.36 -0.25 -6.21
N ALA A 140 3.12 0.68 -7.15
CA ALA A 140 4.18 1.25 -8.00
C ALA A 140 5.25 2.02 -7.19
N ALA A 141 4.85 2.76 -6.16
CA ALA A 141 5.76 3.55 -5.33
C ALA A 141 6.61 2.69 -4.38
N LEU A 142 6.11 1.53 -3.97
CA LEU A 142 6.80 0.59 -3.07
C LEU A 142 7.66 -0.45 -3.79
N ASP A 143 7.55 -0.54 -5.12
CA ASP A 143 8.37 -1.45 -5.93
C ASP A 143 9.85 -1.02 -5.90
N GLU A 144 10.72 -1.89 -5.38
CA GLU A 144 12.17 -1.64 -5.29
C GLU A 144 12.84 -1.51 -6.67
N GLY A 145 12.22 -2.07 -7.71
CA GLY A 145 12.64 -1.95 -9.10
C GLY A 145 12.31 -0.60 -9.73
N ASN A 146 11.49 0.23 -9.07
CA ASN A 146 11.11 1.55 -9.58
C ASN A 146 12.25 2.56 -9.38
N PRO A 147 12.90 3.05 -10.47
CA PRO A 147 14.00 3.99 -10.36
C PRO A 147 13.55 5.42 -9.94
N ASP A 148 12.27 5.74 -10.12
CA ASP A 148 11.68 7.04 -9.79
C ASP A 148 10.22 6.91 -9.33
N PRO A 149 9.97 6.74 -8.01
CA PRO A 149 8.62 6.64 -7.48
C PRO A 149 7.90 8.00 -7.38
N THR A 150 8.54 9.11 -7.75
CA THR A 150 8.00 10.47 -7.58
C THR A 150 6.61 10.64 -8.18
N LYS A 151 6.41 10.17 -9.43
CA LYS A 151 5.11 10.28 -10.12
C LYS A 151 4.03 9.42 -9.48
N ALA A 152 4.38 8.20 -9.04
CA ALA A 152 3.46 7.31 -8.36
C ALA A 152 3.01 7.90 -7.01
N LEU A 153 3.94 8.49 -6.24
CA LEU A 153 3.63 9.17 -4.98
C LEU A 153 2.79 10.44 -5.17
N LEU A 154 3.06 11.22 -6.23
CA LEU A 154 2.22 12.35 -6.63
C LEU A 154 0.79 11.84 -6.90
N ASN A 155 0.61 10.88 -7.81
CA ASN A 155 -0.72 10.39 -8.17
C ASN A 155 -1.44 9.65 -7.02
N LEU A 156 -0.70 9.04 -6.10
CA LEU A 156 -1.24 8.52 -4.84
C LEU A 156 -1.84 9.64 -3.98
N GLY A 157 -1.14 10.78 -3.86
CA GLY A 157 -1.67 11.95 -3.17
C GLY A 157 -2.93 12.50 -3.84
N VAL A 158 -3.00 12.49 -5.17
CA VAL A 158 -4.20 12.86 -5.93
C VAL A 158 -5.37 11.96 -5.58
N CYS A 159 -5.14 10.65 -5.52
CA CYS A 159 -6.17 9.69 -5.11
C CYS A 159 -6.68 9.97 -3.70
N PHE A 160 -5.79 10.31 -2.76
CA PHE A 160 -6.20 10.68 -1.41
C PHE A 160 -7.02 11.98 -1.36
N MET A 161 -6.67 12.99 -2.16
CA MET A 161 -7.47 14.21 -2.30
C MET A 161 -8.87 13.90 -2.83
N ALA A 162 -8.99 13.05 -3.85
CA ALA A 162 -10.27 12.64 -4.41
C ALA A 162 -11.13 11.80 -3.44
N LEU A 163 -10.51 11.22 -2.41
CA LEU A 163 -11.18 10.46 -1.35
C LEU A 163 -11.45 11.30 -0.10
N ASP A 164 -11.29 12.63 -0.17
CA ASP A 164 -11.40 13.57 0.96
C ASP A 164 -10.48 13.20 2.15
N ARG A 165 -9.25 12.77 1.84
CA ARG A 165 -8.21 12.41 2.81
C ARG A 165 -6.97 13.29 2.65
N PRO A 166 -7.08 14.61 2.92
CA PRO A 166 -6.00 15.55 2.66
C PRO A 166 -4.74 15.29 3.50
N ASP A 167 -4.85 14.75 4.71
CA ASP A 167 -3.70 14.43 5.56
C ASP A 167 -2.83 13.30 4.98
N ASP A 168 -3.45 12.28 4.39
CA ASP A 168 -2.73 11.20 3.70
C ASP A 168 -2.10 11.69 2.38
N ALA A 169 -2.76 12.63 1.72
CA ALA A 169 -2.23 13.28 0.52
C ALA A 169 -0.96 14.08 0.85
N ILE A 170 -0.97 14.86 1.94
CA ILE A 170 0.20 15.60 2.44
C ILE A 170 1.38 14.64 2.63
N PHE A 171 1.19 13.51 3.32
CA PHE A 171 2.27 12.54 3.53
C PHE A 171 2.83 11.99 2.22
N SER A 172 1.96 11.72 1.24
CA SER A 172 2.36 11.20 -0.08
C SER A 172 3.17 12.23 -0.87
N TYR A 173 2.74 13.50 -0.89
CA TYR A 173 3.47 14.59 -1.54
C TYR A 173 4.80 14.93 -0.86
N GLU A 174 4.83 14.98 0.48
CA GLU A 174 6.07 15.16 1.24
C GLU A 174 7.05 14.01 0.98
N SER A 175 6.56 12.77 0.87
CA SER A 175 7.38 11.62 0.49
C SER A 175 7.93 11.75 -0.92
N ALA A 176 7.11 12.22 -1.89
CA ALA A 176 7.57 12.48 -3.25
C ALA A 176 8.72 13.50 -3.29
N LEU A 177 8.62 14.59 -2.50
CA LEU A 177 9.64 15.65 -2.43
C LEU A 177 11.01 15.19 -1.88
N GLN A 178 11.10 13.99 -1.30
CA GLN A 178 12.39 13.42 -0.87
C GLN A 178 13.22 12.87 -2.04
N PHE A 179 12.60 12.66 -3.20
CA PHE A 179 13.27 12.15 -4.39
C PHE A 179 13.81 13.27 -5.28
N ARG A 180 14.83 12.95 -6.07
CA ARG A 180 15.35 13.90 -7.07
C ARG A 180 14.40 13.92 -8.26
N MET A 181 13.99 15.12 -8.64
CA MET A 181 13.07 15.35 -9.74
C MET A 181 13.38 16.66 -10.45
N GLN A 182 12.83 16.82 -11.66
CA GLN A 182 12.92 18.08 -12.40
C GLN A 182 12.17 19.22 -11.69
N PRO A 183 12.60 20.49 -11.85
CA PRO A 183 11.93 21.63 -11.23
C PRO A 183 10.42 21.69 -11.53
N ALA A 184 10.02 21.43 -12.78
CA ALA A 184 8.60 21.44 -13.15
C ALA A 184 7.75 20.43 -12.36
N THR A 185 8.26 19.20 -12.17
CA THR A 185 7.59 18.17 -11.36
C THR A 185 7.52 18.58 -9.90
N ARG A 186 8.59 19.18 -9.38
CA ARG A 186 8.64 19.68 -8.00
C ARG A 186 7.60 20.78 -7.76
N ASN A 187 7.50 21.74 -8.67
CA ASN A 187 6.55 22.84 -8.56
C ASN A 187 5.10 22.31 -8.58
N LYS A 188 4.82 21.32 -9.43
CA LYS A 188 3.53 20.64 -9.43
C LYS A 188 3.22 19.97 -8.10
N ILE A 189 4.17 19.24 -7.51
CA ILE A 189 3.97 18.62 -6.19
C ILE A 189 3.74 19.67 -5.10
N TYR A 190 4.47 20.79 -5.12
CA TYR A 190 4.24 21.88 -4.17
C TYR A 190 2.86 22.52 -4.33
N ALA A 191 2.36 22.68 -5.56
CA ALA A 191 1.01 23.18 -5.80
C ALA A 191 -0.05 22.22 -5.25
N SER A 192 0.09 20.91 -5.52
CA SER A 192 -0.80 19.87 -5.00
C SER A 192 -0.74 19.77 -3.47
N LEU A 193 0.45 19.93 -2.88
CA LEU A 193 0.66 20.00 -1.43
C LEU A 193 -0.03 21.24 -0.83
N GLY A 194 0.02 22.39 -1.51
CA GLY A 194 -0.70 23.60 -1.12
C GLY A 194 -2.22 23.39 -1.06
N GLN A 195 -2.79 22.72 -2.07
CA GLN A 195 -4.22 22.36 -2.09
C GLN A 195 -4.58 21.38 -0.97
N ALA A 196 -3.72 20.41 -0.68
CA ALA A 196 -3.92 19.46 0.41
C ALA A 196 -3.88 20.15 1.78
N TYR A 197 -2.91 21.04 2.03
CA TYR A 197 -2.87 21.83 3.25
C TYR A 197 -4.08 22.75 3.40
N ALA A 198 -4.54 23.38 2.30
CA ALA A 198 -5.74 24.22 2.33
C ALA A 198 -6.97 23.39 2.71
N SER A 199 -7.11 22.18 2.17
CA SER A 199 -8.21 21.25 2.47
C SER A 199 -8.13 20.70 3.90
N SER A 200 -6.93 20.51 4.45
CA SER A 200 -6.68 20.13 5.85
C SER A 200 -6.80 21.32 6.84
N GLY A 201 -7.09 22.53 6.37
CA GLY A 201 -7.24 23.72 7.23
C GLY A 201 -5.91 24.40 7.61
N GLN A 202 -4.77 23.89 7.16
CA GLN A 202 -3.42 24.37 7.48
C GLN A 202 -3.02 25.54 6.56
N MET A 203 -3.76 26.66 6.66
CA MET A 203 -3.69 27.78 5.70
C MET A 203 -2.30 28.41 5.55
N GLN A 204 -1.53 28.55 6.65
CA GLN A 204 -0.17 29.10 6.55
C GLN A 204 0.78 28.18 5.77
N LYS A 205 0.68 26.86 5.98
CA LYS A 205 1.47 25.88 5.22
C LYS A 205 1.04 25.84 3.76
N ALA A 206 -0.25 25.99 3.49
CA ALA A 206 -0.78 26.08 2.13
C ALA A 206 -0.16 27.25 1.37
N VAL A 207 -0.17 28.46 1.96
CA VAL A 207 0.48 29.66 1.38
C VAL A 207 1.95 29.39 1.07
N ASN A 208 2.71 28.87 2.06
CA ASN A 208 4.13 28.58 1.87
C ASN A 208 4.36 27.58 0.72
N ALA A 209 3.55 26.53 0.61
CA ALA A 209 3.67 25.53 -0.44
C ALA A 209 3.36 26.13 -1.83
N PHE A 210 2.32 26.96 -1.97
CA PHE A 210 2.03 27.67 -3.22
C PHE A 210 3.14 28.65 -3.61
N GLU A 211 3.73 29.36 -2.65
CA GLU A 211 4.88 30.24 -2.90
C GLU A 211 6.10 29.45 -3.40
N HIS A 212 6.34 28.24 -2.86
CA HIS A 212 7.39 27.35 -3.37
C HIS A 212 7.11 26.91 -4.80
N ALA A 213 5.87 26.57 -5.13
CA ALA A 213 5.47 26.19 -6.49
C ALA A 213 5.70 27.32 -7.50
N LEU A 214 5.55 28.58 -7.08
CA LEU A 214 5.67 29.77 -7.92
C LEU A 214 7.07 30.42 -7.91
N ALA A 215 8.00 29.90 -7.10
CA ALA A 215 9.26 30.58 -6.78
C ALA A 215 10.14 30.89 -8.01
N ASP A 216 10.20 29.98 -8.98
CA ASP A 216 11.00 30.15 -10.20
C ASP A 216 10.25 30.89 -11.33
N LYS A 217 8.96 31.20 -11.14
CA LYS A 217 8.09 31.90 -12.10
C LYS A 217 7.90 31.17 -13.45
N THR A 218 8.26 29.90 -13.52
CA THR A 218 8.07 29.07 -14.72
C THR A 218 6.82 28.19 -14.63
N TYR A 219 6.25 28.06 -13.44
CA TYR A 219 5.05 27.30 -13.17
C TYR A 219 3.83 28.20 -12.97
N PHE A 220 2.69 27.79 -13.50
CA PHE A 220 1.41 28.44 -13.33
C PHE A 220 0.48 27.49 -12.55
N LEU A 221 -0.16 28.01 -11.50
CA LEU A 221 -1.17 27.27 -10.76
C LEU A 221 -2.39 27.03 -11.66
N SER A 222 -3.05 25.87 -11.49
CA SER A 222 -4.39 25.68 -12.07
C SER A 222 -5.39 26.68 -11.48
N ASP A 223 -6.55 26.83 -12.12
CA ASP A 223 -7.60 27.72 -11.63
C ASP A 223 -8.05 27.33 -10.22
N SER A 224 -8.24 26.02 -9.98
CA SER A 224 -8.58 25.48 -8.65
C SER A 224 -7.50 25.80 -7.62
N ALA A 225 -6.23 25.53 -7.94
CA ALA A 225 -5.11 25.82 -7.05
C ALA A 225 -4.96 27.32 -6.76
N SER A 226 -5.24 28.17 -7.76
CA SER A 226 -5.22 29.63 -7.60
C SER A 226 -6.30 30.11 -6.64
N VAL A 227 -7.51 29.55 -6.71
CA VAL A 227 -8.60 29.86 -5.77
C VAL A 227 -8.24 29.45 -4.35
N ASP A 228 -7.72 28.24 -4.16
CA ASP A 228 -7.29 27.76 -2.85
C ASP A 228 -6.15 28.61 -2.27
N TYR A 229 -5.22 29.05 -3.13
CA TYR A 229 -4.15 29.94 -2.72
C TYR A 229 -4.69 31.30 -2.23
N GLN A 230 -5.60 31.93 -2.98
CA GLN A 230 -6.22 33.20 -2.55
C GLN A 230 -7.01 33.05 -1.25
N ARG A 231 -7.74 31.93 -1.09
CA ARG A 231 -8.46 31.61 0.15
C ARG A 231 -7.48 31.50 1.33
N ALA A 232 -6.37 30.80 1.14
CA ALA A 232 -5.35 30.61 2.17
C ALA A 232 -4.69 31.95 2.57
N ILE A 233 -4.34 32.81 1.61
CA ILE A 233 -3.82 34.17 1.88
C ILE A 233 -4.83 34.97 2.72
N GLY A 234 -6.11 34.97 2.31
CA GLY A 234 -7.16 35.69 3.02
C GLY A 234 -7.33 35.23 4.47
N ALA A 235 -7.33 33.91 4.70
CA ALA A 235 -7.45 33.32 6.03
C ALA A 235 -6.26 33.66 6.95
N VAL A 236 -5.03 33.62 6.40
CA VAL A 236 -3.80 34.03 7.10
C VAL A 236 -3.85 35.52 7.45
N ALA A 237 -4.21 36.39 6.51
CA ALA A 237 -4.27 37.83 6.72
C ALA A 237 -5.30 38.26 7.79
N GLN A 238 -6.39 37.50 7.95
CA GLN A 238 -7.41 37.75 8.97
C GLN A 238 -7.01 37.27 10.37
N GLY A 239 -5.82 36.69 10.55
CA GLY A 239 -5.37 36.16 11.84
C GLY A 239 -6.15 34.94 12.33
N THR A 240 -6.95 34.31 11.46
CA THR A 240 -7.68 33.07 11.75
C THR A 240 -6.77 31.84 11.71
N ALA A 241 -5.56 31.99 11.17
CA ALA A 241 -4.49 31.00 11.19
C ALA A 241 -3.70 31.07 12.51
N THR A 242 -4.33 30.72 13.63
CA THR A 242 -3.56 30.16 14.74
C THR A 242 -3.36 28.69 14.44
N ASP A 243 -2.10 28.25 14.36
CA ASP A 243 -1.74 26.83 14.34
C ASP A 243 -2.50 26.14 15.49
N MET A 244 -3.58 25.42 15.17
CA MET A 244 -4.19 24.53 16.14
C MET A 244 -3.17 23.41 16.36
N GLU A 245 -2.50 23.45 17.51
CA GLU A 245 -1.69 22.36 18.04
C GLU A 245 -2.43 21.02 17.90
N PRO A 246 -1.70 19.91 17.67
CA PRO A 246 -2.29 18.60 17.48
C PRO A 246 -3.21 18.25 18.66
N ILE A 247 -4.44 17.86 18.34
CA ILE A 247 -5.44 17.42 19.31
C ILE A 247 -4.84 16.24 20.08
N THR A 248 -4.45 16.45 21.34
CA THR A 248 -3.97 15.36 22.20
C THR A 248 -5.14 14.46 22.59
N PRO A 249 -4.90 13.16 22.89
CA PRO A 249 -5.96 12.22 23.28
C PRO A 249 -6.81 12.66 24.49
N SER A 250 -6.39 13.69 25.23
CA SER A 250 -7.12 14.22 26.38
C SER A 250 -8.32 15.10 26.01
N MET A 251 -8.48 15.51 24.75
CA MET A 251 -9.58 16.41 24.33
C MET A 251 -10.82 15.66 23.78
N VAL A 252 -10.74 14.34 23.64
CA VAL A 252 -11.82 13.48 23.10
C VAL A 252 -12.90 13.16 24.16
N ALA A 253 -12.69 13.50 25.43
CA ALA A 253 -13.61 13.16 26.51
C ALA A 253 -14.80 14.14 26.71
N ALA A 254 -14.87 15.24 25.96
CA ALA A 254 -15.86 16.29 26.22
C ALA A 254 -17.06 16.35 25.25
N THR A 255 -17.11 15.48 24.23
CA THR A 255 -18.23 15.49 23.27
C THR A 255 -18.70 14.08 22.94
N THR A 256 -19.07 13.31 23.98
CA THR A 256 -19.79 12.04 23.81
C THR A 256 -21.21 12.19 24.33
N GLN A 257 -22.09 12.75 23.49
CA GLN A 257 -23.50 12.39 23.50
C GLN A 257 -23.95 12.15 22.06
N ALA A 258 -23.77 10.91 21.62
CA ALA A 258 -24.51 10.35 20.50
C ALA A 258 -25.11 9.01 20.98
N SER A 259 -26.44 8.93 20.90
CA SER A 259 -27.19 7.67 21.04
C SER A 259 -26.96 6.76 19.83
N PRO A 260 -27.19 5.44 19.97
CA PRO A 260 -26.83 4.45 18.96
C PRO A 260 -27.98 4.13 18.00
N ALA A 261 -27.74 4.24 16.69
CA ALA A 261 -28.40 3.60 15.54
C ALA A 261 -27.86 4.35 14.29
N ASP A 262 -27.49 3.78 13.16
CA ASP A 262 -27.92 2.57 12.49
C ASP A 262 -26.80 2.21 11.49
N THR A 263 -26.43 0.93 11.43
CA THR A 263 -25.52 0.37 10.42
C THR A 263 -26.38 -0.32 9.37
N SER A 264 -27.07 0.47 8.56
CA SER A 264 -27.70 -0.01 7.33
C SER A 264 -28.07 1.18 6.44
N GLY A 265 -27.56 1.20 5.21
CA GLY A 265 -27.82 2.29 4.26
C GLY A 265 -26.58 2.68 3.46
N LEU A 266 -25.99 1.69 2.78
CA LEU A 266 -24.92 1.89 1.80
C LEU A 266 -25.58 2.24 0.47
N ASP A 267 -26.19 3.42 0.41
CA ASP A 267 -26.63 4.04 -0.84
C ASP A 267 -25.66 5.19 -1.12
N ILE A 268 -24.62 4.89 -1.90
CA ILE A 268 -23.79 5.90 -2.55
C ILE A 268 -24.70 6.52 -3.62
N VAL A 269 -25.28 7.68 -3.29
CA VAL A 269 -25.84 8.56 -4.29
C VAL A 269 -24.70 9.13 -5.13
N ASP A 270 -24.73 8.72 -6.38
CA ASP A 270 -24.10 9.28 -7.57
C ASP A 270 -24.41 10.79 -7.66
N GLU A 271 -23.58 11.60 -7.01
CA GLU A 271 -23.40 13.00 -7.37
C GLU A 271 -21.96 13.16 -7.83
N SER A 272 -21.82 13.39 -9.13
CA SER A 272 -20.62 13.83 -9.82
C SER A 272 -19.92 14.95 -9.04
N TYR A 273 -18.94 14.57 -8.24
CA TYR A 273 -18.14 15.48 -7.43
C TYR A 273 -17.04 16.10 -8.31
N ASP A 274 -17.46 17.01 -9.21
CA ASP A 274 -16.57 17.91 -9.96
C ASP A 274 -15.98 19.05 -9.07
N ALA A 275 -16.09 18.94 -7.74
CA ALA A 275 -15.71 19.99 -6.80
C ALA A 275 -14.19 20.13 -6.61
N TYR A 276 -13.41 19.11 -6.99
CA TYR A 276 -11.95 19.18 -7.03
C TYR A 276 -11.53 19.07 -8.48
N GLY A 277 -11.44 20.22 -9.17
CA GLY A 277 -10.75 20.37 -10.43
C GLY A 277 -9.24 20.15 -10.24
N PHE A 278 -8.88 18.98 -9.74
CA PHE A 278 -7.53 18.48 -9.88
C PHE A 278 -7.43 18.15 -11.36
N ASP A 279 -6.70 18.99 -12.09
CA ASP A 279 -6.14 18.60 -13.37
C ASP A 279 -5.25 17.39 -13.08
N VAL A 280 -5.88 16.19 -13.02
CA VAL A 280 -5.19 14.92 -13.12
C VAL A 280 -4.27 15.11 -14.30
N ALA A 281 -2.98 14.84 -14.12
CA ALA A 281 -1.90 15.03 -15.08
C ALA A 281 -2.25 14.53 -16.50
N ALA A 282 -3.10 15.26 -17.20
CA ALA A 282 -3.79 14.81 -18.40
C ALA A 282 -3.76 15.90 -19.48
N ASP A 283 -2.95 16.93 -19.27
CA ASP A 283 -2.61 17.89 -20.29
C ASP A 283 -1.24 17.54 -20.88
N GLN A 284 -1.32 16.87 -22.04
CA GLN A 284 -0.40 16.81 -23.19
C GLN A 284 1.11 16.54 -23.00
N ALA A 285 1.62 16.34 -21.79
CA ALA A 285 3.03 15.97 -21.54
C ALA A 285 3.22 14.54 -21.01
N ASP A 286 2.14 13.82 -20.64
CA ASP A 286 2.23 12.58 -19.87
C ASP A 286 2.10 11.29 -20.72
N GLN A 287 2.87 11.22 -21.82
CA GLN A 287 3.17 9.96 -22.52
C GLN A 287 4.47 9.31 -22.03
N ASP A 288 4.86 9.57 -20.79
CA ASP A 288 6.11 9.05 -20.22
C ASP A 288 5.90 7.74 -19.43
N LEU A 289 4.78 7.05 -19.66
CA LEU A 289 4.75 5.59 -19.64
C LEU A 289 5.30 5.14 -21.01
N GLY A 290 6.60 5.36 -21.22
CA GLY A 290 7.26 4.94 -22.46
C GLY A 290 6.97 3.46 -22.69
N LEU A 291 6.68 3.11 -23.95
CA LEU A 291 6.44 1.73 -24.38
C LEU A 291 7.52 0.81 -23.78
N VAL A 292 7.11 -0.35 -23.28
CA VAL A 292 8.08 -1.32 -22.75
C VAL A 292 8.66 -2.08 -23.93
N ASP A 293 9.73 -1.52 -24.49
CA ASP A 293 10.43 -2.05 -25.65
C ASP A 293 11.48 -3.09 -25.19
N SER A 294 11.31 -4.36 -25.59
CA SER A 294 12.29 -5.44 -25.34
C SER A 294 13.67 -5.14 -25.96
N PHE A 295 13.72 -4.28 -27.00
CA PHE A 295 14.95 -3.90 -27.70
C PHE A 295 15.59 -2.58 -27.24
N GLY A 296 15.05 -1.93 -26.20
CA GLY A 296 15.25 -0.49 -25.98
C GLY A 296 15.51 -0.05 -24.55
N ASP A 297 16.44 -0.69 -23.82
CA ASP A 297 17.16 0.01 -22.74
C ASP A 297 18.54 -0.60 -22.48
N GLY A 298 19.43 -0.46 -23.47
CA GLY A 298 20.85 -0.74 -23.33
C GLY A 298 21.61 0.56 -23.20
N ALA A 299 21.96 0.94 -21.97
CA ALA A 299 22.90 2.03 -21.71
C ALA A 299 24.17 1.86 -22.57
N ALA A 300 24.41 2.78 -23.51
CA ALA A 300 25.65 2.86 -24.27
C ALA A 300 26.13 4.32 -24.36
N ALA A 301 27.11 4.63 -23.51
CA ALA A 301 28.06 5.70 -23.75
C ALA A 301 29.09 5.22 -24.81
N GLY A 302 29.45 6.08 -25.77
CA GLY A 302 30.53 5.85 -26.75
C GLY A 302 30.26 6.64 -28.04
N THR A 303 30.79 7.86 -28.19
CA THR A 303 32.03 8.24 -28.91
C THR A 303 32.03 7.98 -30.42
N ASP A 304 32.03 9.09 -31.16
CA ASP A 304 32.58 9.37 -32.50
C ASP A 304 32.66 8.26 -33.55
N ALA A 305 32.00 8.49 -34.69
CA ALA A 305 32.65 8.68 -36.00
C ALA A 305 31.61 8.95 -37.11
N ALA A 306 31.73 10.09 -37.78
CA ALA A 306 31.20 10.28 -39.13
C ALA A 306 32.07 9.51 -40.16
N PRO A 307 31.60 9.32 -41.41
CA PRO A 307 31.97 10.32 -42.42
C PRO A 307 30.88 10.69 -43.44
N GLU A 308 30.91 11.98 -43.78
CA GLU A 308 30.78 12.65 -45.09
C GLU A 308 29.84 12.11 -46.18
N GLY A 309 28.92 12.99 -46.62
CA GLY A 309 28.39 12.93 -47.99
C GLY A 309 27.12 13.75 -48.25
N MET A 310 27.29 14.95 -48.81
CA MET A 310 26.33 15.75 -49.59
C MET A 310 25.37 16.72 -48.86
N ALA A 311 25.71 18.00 -48.96
CA ALA A 311 24.81 19.16 -49.11
C ALA A 311 25.26 19.91 -50.39
N PRO A 312 24.51 20.86 -51.01
CA PRO A 312 23.45 21.67 -50.40
C PRO A 312 22.24 22.03 -51.29
N VAL A 313 21.13 22.45 -50.68
CA VAL A 313 20.29 23.55 -51.21
C VAL A 313 19.79 24.38 -50.02
N ALA A 314 20.16 25.65 -49.99
CA ALA A 314 19.76 26.65 -49.01
C ALA A 314 18.70 27.58 -49.61
N VAL A 315 17.63 27.88 -48.85
CA VAL A 315 16.90 29.16 -48.90
C VAL A 315 16.28 29.45 -47.53
N GLY A 316 16.58 30.63 -46.97
CA GLY A 316 15.61 31.40 -46.17
C GLY A 316 15.82 31.47 -44.65
N SER A 317 16.64 32.43 -44.24
CA SER A 317 17.00 32.86 -42.88
C SER A 317 15.86 33.43 -42.02
N GLY A 318 15.88 33.11 -40.73
CA GLY A 318 15.27 33.88 -39.64
C GLY A 318 16.12 33.74 -38.38
N ASP A 319 16.79 34.83 -38.00
CA ASP A 319 17.74 34.91 -36.89
C ASP A 319 17.07 34.65 -35.52
N PHE A 320 17.60 33.69 -34.75
CA PHE A 320 17.49 33.70 -33.29
C PHE A 320 18.84 33.27 -32.70
N PHE A 321 19.56 34.26 -32.15
CA PHE A 321 20.81 34.04 -31.43
C PHE A 321 20.51 33.26 -30.14
N ALA A 322 20.99 32.02 -30.04
CA ALA A 322 21.11 31.29 -28.79
C ALA A 322 22.56 31.40 -28.29
N GLU A 323 22.74 31.90 -27.08
CA GLU A 323 24.03 31.85 -26.37
C GLU A 323 24.45 30.39 -26.12
N PRO A 324 25.75 30.06 -26.14
CA PRO A 324 26.21 28.71 -25.90
C PRO A 324 26.13 28.39 -24.39
N VAL A 325 25.31 27.41 -24.04
CA VAL A 325 25.29 26.79 -22.70
C VAL A 325 26.58 25.97 -22.55
N GLU A 326 27.44 26.39 -21.61
CA GLU A 326 28.61 25.62 -21.19
C GLU A 326 28.16 24.33 -20.49
N TRP A 327 28.57 23.18 -21.02
CA TRP A 327 28.35 21.88 -20.40
C TRP A 327 29.40 21.61 -19.33
N GLU A 328 29.01 21.62 -18.04
CA GLU A 328 29.86 21.10 -16.96
C GLU A 328 30.00 19.57 -17.04
N GLU A 329 31.23 19.09 -16.88
CA GLU A 329 31.61 17.67 -16.90
C GLU A 329 30.85 16.79 -15.88
N PRO A 330 30.57 15.51 -16.20
CA PRO A 330 29.82 14.62 -15.31
C PRO A 330 30.63 14.24 -14.05
N LYS A 331 30.14 14.69 -12.88
CA LYS A 331 30.71 14.41 -11.56
C LYS A 331 30.57 12.92 -11.18
N LYS A 332 31.66 12.37 -10.66
CA LYS A 332 31.92 10.96 -10.32
C LYS A 332 30.78 10.30 -9.51
N LYS A 333 30.43 9.07 -9.89
CA LYS A 333 29.45 8.19 -9.22
C LYS A 333 29.71 8.10 -7.70
N HIS A 334 28.70 8.40 -6.89
CA HIS A 334 28.75 8.43 -5.42
C HIS A 334 28.78 7.03 -4.76
N THR A 335 29.73 6.18 -5.14
CA THR A 335 29.86 4.84 -4.53
C THR A 335 30.14 4.92 -3.03
N GLY A 336 30.89 5.95 -2.58
CA GLY A 336 31.19 6.15 -1.16
C GLY A 336 29.98 6.50 -0.28
N LEU A 337 29.01 7.26 -0.81
CA LEU A 337 27.81 7.62 -0.06
C LEU A 337 26.89 6.40 0.14
N LYS A 338 26.78 5.53 -0.88
CA LYS A 338 26.01 4.29 -0.80
C LYS A 338 26.56 3.34 0.26
N VAL A 339 27.89 3.21 0.35
CA VAL A 339 28.54 2.41 1.40
C VAL A 339 28.30 2.98 2.80
N ALA A 340 28.36 4.32 2.96
CA ALA A 340 28.08 4.97 4.24
C ALA A 340 26.63 4.74 4.71
N ILE A 341 25.66 4.84 3.79
CA ILE A 341 24.24 4.58 4.08
C ILE A 341 24.02 3.11 4.46
N ALA A 342 24.64 2.16 3.76
CA ALA A 342 24.54 0.74 4.10
C ALA A 342 25.08 0.44 5.51
N ILE A 343 26.21 1.03 5.90
CA ILE A 343 26.76 0.90 7.25
C ILE A 343 25.80 1.50 8.29
N LEU A 344 25.20 2.66 8.00
CA LEU A 344 24.25 3.30 8.90
C LEU A 344 23.00 2.43 9.14
N ILE A 345 22.45 1.82 8.09
CA ILE A 345 21.29 0.93 8.19
C ILE A 345 21.62 -0.29 9.07
N VAL A 346 22.79 -0.91 8.86
CA VAL A 346 23.23 -2.05 9.69
C VAL A 346 23.36 -1.66 11.16
N LEU A 347 23.87 -0.45 11.46
CA LEU A 347 23.95 0.05 12.83
C LEU A 347 22.57 0.29 13.46
N ILE A 348 21.60 0.82 12.70
CA ILE A 348 20.23 1.03 13.17
C ILE A 348 19.55 -0.30 13.45
N LEU A 349 19.69 -1.29 12.56
CA LEU A 349 19.14 -2.64 12.76
C LEU A 349 19.78 -3.33 13.97
N ALA A 350 21.10 -3.21 14.15
CA ALA A 350 21.79 -3.72 15.33
C ALA A 350 21.31 -3.05 16.62
N ALA A 351 21.09 -1.73 16.61
CA ALA A 351 20.54 -0.99 17.74
C ALA A 351 19.09 -1.41 18.05
N GLY A 352 18.25 -1.56 17.02
CA GLY A 352 16.88 -2.06 17.15
C GLY A 352 16.83 -3.47 17.74
N GLY A 353 17.70 -4.37 17.25
CA GLY A 353 17.85 -5.72 17.80
C GLY A 353 18.31 -5.73 19.26
N ALA A 354 19.24 -4.84 19.63
CA ALA A 354 19.70 -4.70 21.01
C ALA A 354 18.60 -4.18 21.94
N ILE A 355 17.81 -3.19 21.49
CA ILE A 355 16.65 -2.67 22.24
C ILE A 355 15.59 -3.77 22.41
N PHE A 356 15.27 -4.52 21.35
CA PHE A 356 14.33 -5.63 21.42
C PHE A 356 14.82 -6.72 22.38
N ALA A 357 16.08 -7.13 22.30
CA ALA A 357 16.63 -8.11 23.24
C ALA A 357 16.56 -7.60 24.69
N TYR A 358 16.81 -6.30 24.92
CA TYR A 358 16.70 -5.68 26.23
C TYR A 358 15.26 -5.73 26.79
N THR A 359 14.24 -5.45 25.97
CA THR A 359 12.83 -5.53 26.39
C THR A 359 12.39 -6.97 26.66
N GLN A 360 12.98 -7.95 25.97
CA GLN A 360 12.78 -9.38 26.25
C GLN A 360 13.55 -9.90 27.49
N GLY A 361 14.23 -9.01 28.24
CA GLY A 361 14.94 -9.37 29.47
C GLY A 361 16.32 -9.98 29.26
N TYR A 362 16.90 -9.87 28.05
CA TYR A 362 18.29 -10.25 27.84
C TYR A 362 19.24 -9.17 28.37
N GLY A 363 20.42 -9.58 28.78
CA GLY A 363 21.54 -8.67 28.99
C GLY A 363 22.76 -9.37 29.57
N TYR A 364 23.75 -8.57 29.93
CA TYR A 364 25.09 -9.06 30.23
C TYR A 364 25.59 -8.54 31.59
N PRO A 365 25.99 -9.43 32.52
CA PRO A 365 25.93 -10.90 32.43
C PRO A 365 24.49 -11.44 32.43
N MET A 366 24.30 -12.65 31.88
CA MET A 366 22.99 -13.33 31.86
C MET A 366 22.60 -13.78 33.27
N GLN A 367 21.29 -13.94 33.50
CA GLN A 367 20.72 -14.35 34.79
C GLN A 367 21.35 -15.66 35.30
N GLU A 368 21.58 -16.60 34.40
CA GLU A 368 22.21 -17.90 34.70
C GLU A 368 23.64 -17.73 35.21
N THR A 369 24.42 -16.86 34.56
CA THR A 369 25.80 -16.55 34.98
C THR A 369 25.82 -15.88 36.35
N VAL A 370 24.86 -15.00 36.62
CA VAL A 370 24.72 -14.33 37.93
C VAL A 370 24.35 -15.35 39.01
N ALA A 371 23.44 -16.29 38.71
CA ALA A 371 23.10 -17.38 39.62
C ALA A 371 24.31 -18.28 39.90
N THR A 372 25.07 -18.70 38.88
CA THR A 372 26.27 -19.52 39.10
C THR A 372 27.30 -18.80 39.97
N LYS A 373 27.51 -17.49 39.76
CA LYS A 373 28.39 -16.68 40.61
C LYS A 373 27.90 -16.58 42.05
N LEU A 374 26.59 -16.37 42.23
CA LEU A 374 25.96 -16.32 43.56
C LEU A 374 26.23 -17.62 44.35
N PHE A 375 26.01 -18.78 43.74
CA PHE A 375 26.18 -20.06 44.44
C PHE A 375 27.65 -20.47 44.60
N ALA A 376 28.56 -19.96 43.75
CA ALA A 376 29.99 -20.14 43.94
C ALA A 376 30.53 -19.30 45.12
N ASN A 377 30.03 -18.07 45.30
CA ASN A 377 30.38 -17.22 46.44
C ASN A 377 29.17 -16.38 46.92
N PRO A 378 28.38 -16.89 47.88
CA PRO A 378 27.18 -16.20 48.35
C PRO A 378 27.44 -14.87 49.07
N THR A 379 28.68 -14.60 49.48
CA THR A 379 29.08 -13.38 50.18
C THR A 379 29.61 -12.29 49.25
N ASP A 380 29.67 -12.55 47.94
CA ASP A 380 30.15 -11.59 46.95
C ASP A 380 29.17 -10.43 46.77
N LYS A 381 29.55 -9.24 47.25
CA LYS A 381 28.74 -8.02 47.16
C LYS A 381 28.47 -7.59 45.73
N ASP A 382 29.35 -7.94 44.79
CA ASP A 382 29.19 -7.58 43.38
C ASP A 382 28.09 -8.37 42.68
N VAL A 383 27.53 -9.40 43.31
CA VAL A 383 26.41 -10.17 42.75
C VAL A 383 25.06 -9.57 43.13
N TYR A 384 25.00 -8.78 44.22
CA TYR A 384 23.78 -8.21 44.76
C TYR A 384 23.46 -6.82 44.20
N ALA A 385 22.17 -6.48 44.19
CA ALA A 385 21.72 -5.16 43.78
C ALA A 385 22.12 -4.10 44.81
N PRO A 386 22.39 -2.84 44.39
CA PRO A 386 22.77 -1.76 45.32
C PRO A 386 21.77 -1.51 46.46
N ALA A 387 20.52 -1.91 46.29
CA ALA A 387 19.47 -1.80 47.31
C ALA A 387 19.57 -2.86 48.43
N VAL A 388 20.39 -3.90 48.28
CA VAL A 388 20.61 -4.93 49.30
C VAL A 388 21.82 -4.53 50.14
N ASN A 389 21.59 -4.20 51.40
CA ASN A 389 22.65 -3.81 52.33
C ASN A 389 23.46 -5.01 52.85
N ASP A 390 24.63 -4.74 53.44
CA ASP A 390 25.55 -5.77 53.95
C ASP A 390 24.91 -6.74 54.96
N THR A 391 24.00 -6.25 55.80
CA THR A 391 23.25 -7.06 56.77
C THR A 391 22.37 -8.08 56.06
N LYS A 392 21.59 -7.63 55.06
CA LYS A 392 20.69 -8.47 54.27
C LYS A 392 21.45 -9.44 53.37
N ILE A 393 22.62 -9.06 52.85
CA ILE A 393 23.51 -9.98 52.13
C ILE A 393 23.94 -11.13 53.04
N SER A 394 24.34 -10.82 54.28
CA SER A 394 24.77 -11.83 55.25
C SER A 394 23.63 -12.79 55.63
N GLU A 395 22.41 -12.26 55.78
CA GLU A 395 21.22 -13.07 56.03
C GLU A 395 20.90 -13.99 54.84
N LEU A 396 20.90 -13.47 53.61
CA LEU A 396 20.64 -14.26 52.40
C LEU A 396 21.70 -15.34 52.18
N ALA A 397 22.98 -14.99 52.36
CA ALA A 397 24.11 -15.91 52.23
C ALA A 397 24.01 -17.09 53.21
N ALA A 398 23.44 -16.89 54.41
CA ALA A 398 23.26 -17.94 55.40
C ALA A 398 22.27 -19.04 54.96
N TYR A 399 21.33 -18.72 54.06
CA TYR A 399 20.35 -19.69 53.53
C TYR A 399 20.85 -20.43 52.28
N ILE A 400 21.90 -19.93 51.62
CA ILE A 400 22.42 -20.47 50.37
C ILE A 400 23.44 -21.56 50.69
N THR A 401 23.21 -22.76 50.16
CA THR A 401 24.21 -23.82 50.18
C THR A 401 25.20 -23.57 49.04
N PRO A 402 26.49 -23.27 49.30
CA PRO A 402 27.46 -23.03 48.25
C PRO A 402 27.65 -24.27 47.38
N ASP A 403 27.52 -24.12 46.07
CA ASP A 403 27.66 -25.19 45.10
C ASP A 403 28.17 -24.60 43.78
N SER A 404 29.29 -25.12 43.29
CA SER A 404 29.90 -24.67 42.03
C SER A 404 29.22 -25.29 40.80
N ALA A 405 28.41 -26.34 41.00
CA ALA A 405 27.79 -27.16 39.95
C ALA A 405 26.26 -27.18 40.08
N ILE A 406 25.67 -25.99 40.21
CA ILE A 406 24.22 -25.82 40.28
C ILE A 406 23.51 -26.28 38.99
N THR A 407 22.27 -26.74 39.13
CA THR A 407 21.36 -27.02 38.01
C THR A 407 20.34 -25.89 37.90
N ILE A 408 20.16 -25.34 36.71
CA ILE A 408 19.17 -24.29 36.44
C ILE A 408 17.89 -24.96 35.94
N ASP A 409 16.84 -24.92 36.75
CA ASP A 409 15.56 -25.57 36.46
C ASP A 409 14.68 -24.73 35.52
N GLY A 410 14.88 -23.42 35.48
CA GLY A 410 14.15 -22.51 34.60
C GLY A 410 14.43 -21.03 34.89
N VAL A 411 14.16 -20.18 33.90
CA VAL A 411 14.33 -18.72 34.01
C VAL A 411 13.08 -18.02 33.50
N GLU A 412 12.42 -17.27 34.38
CA GLU A 412 11.37 -16.33 34.01
C GLU A 412 12.01 -14.98 33.72
N LYS A 413 12.02 -14.60 32.44
CA LYS A 413 12.60 -13.35 31.97
C LYS A 413 11.51 -12.27 31.90
N SER A 414 11.83 -11.09 32.40
CA SER A 414 11.07 -9.87 32.14
C SER A 414 12.02 -8.70 31.97
N MET A 415 11.52 -7.58 31.44
CA MET A 415 12.32 -6.38 31.18
C MET A 415 12.95 -5.81 32.46
N SER A 416 12.27 -5.88 33.61
CA SER A 416 12.67 -5.19 34.85
C SER A 416 13.07 -6.13 35.98
N THR A 417 12.43 -7.30 36.06
CA THR A 417 12.64 -8.29 37.12
C THR A 417 12.69 -9.67 36.49
N SER A 418 13.71 -10.48 36.81
CA SER A 418 13.81 -11.86 36.35
C SER A 418 13.91 -12.81 37.53
N THR A 419 13.34 -14.01 37.40
CA THR A 419 13.42 -15.06 38.42
C THR A 419 14.14 -16.27 37.86
N VAL A 420 15.14 -16.79 38.58
CA VAL A 420 15.85 -18.02 38.25
C VAL A 420 15.52 -19.08 39.28
N TYR A 421 15.12 -20.27 38.81
CA TYR A 421 14.93 -21.45 39.64
C TYR A 421 16.19 -22.31 39.59
N VAL A 422 16.78 -22.58 40.75
CA VAL A 422 18.06 -23.26 40.87
C VAL A 422 17.96 -24.44 41.82
N THR A 423 18.50 -25.58 41.45
CA THR A 423 18.72 -26.72 42.35
C THR A 423 20.22 -26.81 42.65
N SER A 424 20.60 -26.74 43.93
CA SER A 424 21.96 -27.03 44.40
C SER A 424 22.02 -28.34 45.18
N LYS A 425 23.20 -28.96 45.21
CA LYS A 425 23.45 -30.20 45.97
C LYS A 425 24.12 -29.86 47.29
N THR A 426 23.54 -30.34 48.37
CA THR A 426 24.17 -30.26 49.69
C THR A 426 25.36 -31.22 49.80
N ALA A 427 26.27 -30.97 50.73
CA ALA A 427 27.40 -31.87 51.02
C ALA A 427 26.97 -33.29 51.41
N ALA A 428 25.73 -33.46 51.89
CA ALA A 428 25.11 -34.76 52.20
C ALA A 428 24.38 -35.41 51.00
N GLY A 429 24.42 -34.80 49.82
CA GLY A 429 23.87 -35.35 48.56
C GLY A 429 22.39 -35.05 48.29
N GLY A 430 21.70 -34.31 49.17
CA GLY A 430 20.29 -33.95 48.98
C GLY A 430 20.11 -32.69 48.11
N PRO A 431 19.15 -32.67 47.15
CA PRO A 431 18.85 -31.48 46.34
C PRO A 431 18.08 -30.44 47.14
N VAL A 432 18.50 -29.18 47.07
CA VAL A 432 17.81 -28.03 47.65
C VAL A 432 17.48 -27.06 46.52
N LYS A 433 16.22 -26.64 46.44
CA LYS A 433 15.75 -25.75 45.38
C LYS A 433 15.61 -24.32 45.90
N TYR A 434 15.93 -23.37 45.04
CA TYR A 434 15.96 -21.95 45.33
C TYR A 434 15.21 -21.18 44.24
N LYS A 435 14.56 -20.10 44.67
CA LYS A 435 14.02 -19.05 43.81
C LYS A 435 14.89 -17.82 44.00
N VAL A 436 15.62 -17.43 42.95
CA VAL A 436 16.50 -16.26 42.94
C VAL A 436 15.82 -15.15 42.17
N THR A 437 15.47 -14.06 42.86
CA THR A 437 14.89 -12.88 42.23
C THR A 437 16.01 -11.90 41.90
N MET A 438 15.99 -11.39 40.68
CA MET A 438 16.97 -10.45 40.15
C MET A 438 16.30 -9.19 39.63
N VAL A 439 16.91 -8.05 39.89
CA VAL A 439 16.49 -6.76 39.36
C VAL A 439 17.48 -6.28 38.30
N ARG A 440 16.97 -5.53 37.34
CA ARG A 440 17.77 -4.92 36.29
C ARG A 440 18.75 -3.90 36.90
N ASP A 441 20.02 -3.98 36.52
CA ASP A 441 21.03 -2.96 36.81
C ASP A 441 21.80 -2.64 35.53
N LYS A 442 21.50 -1.48 34.94
CA LYS A 442 21.96 -1.08 33.60
C LYS A 442 21.63 -2.18 32.57
N ILE A 443 22.63 -2.71 31.87
CA ILE A 443 22.47 -3.80 30.90
C ILE A 443 22.52 -5.20 31.53
N GLY A 444 22.77 -5.32 32.83
CA GLY A 444 22.98 -6.57 33.54
C GLY A 444 21.85 -6.93 34.51
N TRP A 445 22.10 -7.99 35.27
CA TRP A 445 21.22 -8.50 36.33
C TRP A 445 21.95 -8.56 37.65
N LYS A 446 21.25 -8.21 38.73
CA LYS A 446 21.76 -8.26 40.10
C LYS A 446 20.73 -8.91 41.02
N VAL A 447 21.20 -9.68 41.99
CA VAL A 447 20.35 -10.42 42.92
C VAL A 447 19.70 -9.46 43.91
N SER A 448 18.38 -9.50 44.02
CA SER A 448 17.61 -8.72 45.00
C SER A 448 17.12 -9.57 46.16
N ASN A 449 16.85 -10.85 45.92
CA ASN A 449 16.34 -11.77 46.94
C ASN A 449 16.63 -13.24 46.58
N VAL A 450 16.73 -14.09 47.59
CA VAL A 450 16.92 -15.53 47.45
C VAL A 450 16.06 -16.24 48.48
N GLU A 451 15.22 -17.17 48.03
CA GLU A 451 14.29 -17.89 48.88
C GLU A 451 14.36 -19.40 48.59
N LEU A 452 14.09 -20.21 49.62
CA LEU A 452 13.93 -21.65 49.44
C LEU A 452 12.63 -21.94 48.68
N PHE A 453 12.74 -22.74 47.63
CA PHE A 453 11.61 -23.11 46.79
C PHE A 453 11.14 -24.53 47.14
N PHE A 454 9.90 -24.66 47.64
CA PHE A 454 9.27 -25.95 47.89
C PHE A 454 8.13 -26.14 46.89
N ALA A 455 8.28 -27.10 45.97
CA ALA A 455 7.27 -27.37 44.92
C ALA A 455 5.87 -27.69 45.49
N SER A 456 5.77 -28.13 46.74
CA SER A 456 4.50 -28.42 47.42
C SER A 456 3.66 -27.18 47.74
N GLN A 457 4.22 -25.97 47.67
CA GLN A 457 3.45 -24.72 47.89
C GLN A 457 2.76 -24.20 46.61
N TYR A 458 3.04 -24.78 45.44
CA TYR A 458 2.36 -24.42 44.19
C TYR A 458 1.16 -25.33 43.85
N SER A 459 1.06 -26.50 44.48
CA SER A 459 -0.04 -27.44 44.26
C SER A 459 -1.39 -26.99 44.82
N SER A 460 -1.46 -25.94 45.65
CA SER A 460 -2.74 -25.36 46.09
C SER A 460 -3.26 -24.24 45.19
N ASN A 461 -2.39 -23.52 44.46
CA ASN A 461 -2.81 -22.43 43.56
C ASN A 461 -2.91 -22.85 42.09
N ALA A 462 -2.21 -23.90 41.66
CA ALA A 462 -2.37 -24.45 40.31
C ALA A 462 -3.70 -25.20 40.09
N ALA A 463 -4.40 -25.57 41.17
CA ALA A 463 -5.75 -26.14 41.12
C ALA A 463 -6.86 -25.07 41.08
N GLN A 464 -6.58 -23.83 41.49
CA GLN A 464 -7.53 -22.71 41.36
C GLN A 464 -7.38 -21.94 40.05
N ASP A 465 -6.18 -21.91 39.44
CA ASP A 465 -5.96 -21.18 38.18
C ASP A 465 -6.33 -21.99 36.91
N LYS A 466 -6.41 -23.33 37.01
CA LYS A 466 -6.98 -24.17 35.94
C LYS A 466 -8.50 -24.17 35.89
N SER A 467 -9.19 -23.78 36.98
CA SER A 467 -10.64 -23.54 36.97
C SER A 467 -11.01 -22.17 36.38
N ALA A 468 -10.06 -21.25 36.25
CA ALA A 468 -10.31 -19.88 35.76
C ALA A 468 -9.94 -19.69 34.27
N LYS A 469 -9.14 -20.60 33.67
CA LYS A 469 -8.79 -20.58 32.24
C LYS A 469 -9.75 -21.36 31.34
N ASP A 470 -10.43 -22.38 31.85
CA ASP A 470 -11.44 -23.11 31.07
C ASP A 470 -12.84 -22.46 31.15
N ALA A 471 -13.03 -21.45 32.01
CA ALA A 471 -14.26 -20.68 32.13
C ALA A 471 -14.30 -19.36 31.32
N LYS A 472 -13.24 -19.04 30.55
CA LYS A 472 -13.17 -17.81 29.73
C LYS A 472 -13.06 -18.05 28.22
N SER A 473 -13.32 -19.28 27.76
CA SER A 473 -13.38 -19.66 26.34
C SER A 473 -14.76 -20.19 25.89
N SER A 474 -15.78 -20.13 26.74
CA SER A 474 -17.16 -20.50 26.36
C SER A 474 -18.19 -19.59 27.02
N SER A 475 -18.33 -18.36 26.53
CA SER A 475 -19.58 -17.58 26.52
C SER A 475 -19.30 -16.11 26.20
N THR A 476 -19.49 -15.75 24.94
CA THR A 476 -20.03 -14.44 24.56
C THR A 476 -20.96 -14.68 23.38
N ASP A 477 -22.16 -15.15 23.69
CA ASP A 477 -23.33 -14.65 22.99
C ASP A 477 -24.44 -14.39 24.01
N SER A 478 -24.99 -13.18 23.93
CA SER A 478 -26.18 -12.68 24.59
C SER A 478 -26.22 -12.63 26.13
N THR A 479 -26.35 -11.42 26.68
CA THR A 479 -27.37 -11.13 27.70
C THR A 479 -27.50 -9.62 27.92
N SER A 480 -28.72 -9.10 27.81
CA SER A 480 -29.35 -8.59 29.02
C SER A 480 -30.87 -8.54 28.84
N LYS A 481 -31.58 -9.24 29.72
CA LYS A 481 -32.71 -8.63 30.43
C LYS A 481 -32.98 -9.40 31.71
N ASP A 482 -33.07 -8.62 32.76
CA ASP A 482 -33.14 -9.00 34.16
C ASP A 482 -34.37 -9.84 34.51
N ALA A 483 -34.14 -10.70 35.50
CA ALA A 483 -35.14 -11.37 36.30
C ALA A 483 -35.79 -10.38 37.29
N LYS A 484 -37.06 -10.63 37.64
CA LYS A 484 -37.35 -11.08 39.00
C LYS A 484 -38.77 -11.63 39.22
N ASP A 485 -38.75 -12.78 39.90
CA ASP A 485 -39.65 -13.26 40.93
C ASP A 485 -41.13 -13.51 40.59
N SER A 486 -41.52 -14.79 40.56
CA SER A 486 -42.53 -15.27 41.51
C SER A 486 -42.46 -16.79 41.73
N LYS A 487 -42.93 -17.15 42.93
CA LYS A 487 -42.84 -18.40 43.68
C LYS A 487 -43.65 -19.56 43.09
N ASP A 488 -43.22 -20.76 43.52
CA ASP A 488 -44.01 -21.94 43.93
C ASP A 488 -45.34 -22.24 43.24
N ALA A 489 -45.44 -23.45 42.66
CA ALA A 489 -46.53 -24.37 42.99
C ALA A 489 -46.22 -25.81 42.54
N SER A 490 -46.19 -26.72 43.52
CA SER A 490 -46.38 -28.15 43.31
C SER A 490 -47.85 -28.46 43.05
N ALA A 491 -48.13 -29.39 42.13
CA ALA A 491 -49.46 -29.91 41.87
C ALA A 491 -49.82 -31.13 42.75
N SER A 492 -51.08 -31.11 43.18
CA SER A 492 -52.07 -32.18 43.38
C SER A 492 -51.95 -33.20 44.52
N SER A 493 -52.88 -33.08 45.48
CA SER A 493 -54.05 -33.98 45.56
C SER A 493 -55.30 -33.28 46.12
N THR A 494 -56.47 -33.76 45.66
CA THR A 494 -57.86 -33.67 46.19
C THR A 494 -58.73 -32.39 46.11
N SER A 495 -59.75 -32.53 45.25
CA SER A 495 -61.20 -32.45 45.49
C SER A 495 -61.98 -31.11 45.48
N SER A 496 -62.96 -31.12 44.57
CA SER A 496 -64.37 -30.72 44.72
C SER A 496 -64.76 -29.24 44.58
N GLY A 497 -65.77 -29.00 43.71
CA GLY A 497 -66.74 -27.92 43.92
C GLY A 497 -67.04 -26.97 42.75
N ASN A 498 -67.92 -27.42 41.86
CA ASN A 498 -69.10 -26.70 41.32
C ASN A 498 -69.00 -25.36 40.53
N GLY A 499 -69.57 -25.41 39.32
CA GLY A 499 -70.34 -24.34 38.64
C GLY A 499 -69.52 -23.24 37.95
N ALA A 500 -69.91 -22.63 36.83
CA ALA A 500 -70.91 -22.86 35.79
C ALA A 500 -70.67 -21.74 34.75
N GLN A 501 -70.93 -22.03 33.47
CA GLN A 501 -71.23 -21.08 32.37
C GLN A 501 -70.12 -20.08 31.93
N ALA A 502 -69.94 -19.72 30.66
CA ALA A 502 -70.67 -19.97 29.41
C ALA A 502 -69.74 -19.67 28.21
N ASP A 503 -70.01 -20.33 27.07
CA ASP A 503 -70.17 -19.81 25.68
C ASP A 503 -69.31 -18.62 25.22
N SER A 504 -68.77 -18.53 24.00
CA SER A 504 -69.10 -19.07 22.68
C SER A 504 -67.88 -18.80 21.77
N ALA A 505 -67.40 -19.73 20.95
CA ALA A 505 -67.82 -20.00 19.57
C ALA A 505 -67.98 -18.76 18.67
N SER A 506 -67.12 -18.64 17.64
CA SER A 506 -67.56 -18.44 16.24
C SER A 506 -66.37 -18.32 15.28
N THR A 507 -66.13 -19.43 14.58
CA THR A 507 -65.50 -19.52 13.24
C THR A 507 -66.48 -19.11 12.14
N ASN A 508 -66.00 -18.39 11.11
CA ASN A 508 -66.38 -18.49 9.69
C ASN A 508 -65.59 -17.41 8.94
N GLY A 509 -65.09 -17.56 7.72
CA GLY A 509 -65.36 -18.52 6.65
C GLY A 509 -65.15 -17.81 5.31
N ASN A 510 -64.96 -18.60 4.24
CA ASN A 510 -64.84 -18.26 2.81
C ASN A 510 -63.53 -17.64 2.30
N ALA A 511 -63.08 -17.90 1.07
CA ALA A 511 -63.14 -18.99 0.08
C ALA A 511 -62.66 -18.37 -1.25
N ALA A 512 -62.02 -19.20 -2.06
CA ALA A 512 -61.46 -18.94 -3.40
C ALA A 512 -62.37 -18.19 -4.39
N ASN A 513 -61.77 -17.55 -5.41
CA ASN A 513 -61.98 -17.98 -6.80
C ASN A 513 -60.96 -17.38 -7.81
N THR A 514 -60.77 -18.14 -8.88
CA THR A 514 -59.92 -18.02 -10.07
C THR A 514 -60.41 -17.01 -11.14
N GLY A 515 -59.49 -16.58 -12.02
CA GLY A 515 -59.69 -16.73 -13.48
C GLY A 515 -59.86 -15.47 -14.37
N ASN A 516 -58.96 -15.38 -15.36
CA ASN A 516 -59.21 -15.20 -16.82
C ASN A 516 -59.41 -13.79 -17.45
N GLY A 517 -58.54 -13.45 -18.42
CA GLY A 517 -58.92 -13.23 -19.84
C GLY A 517 -59.24 -11.84 -20.43
N ALA A 518 -58.79 -11.66 -21.70
CA ALA A 518 -59.23 -10.73 -22.78
C ALA A 518 -58.63 -9.30 -22.84
N GLN A 519 -57.84 -8.91 -23.86
CA GLN A 519 -58.12 -8.57 -25.28
C GLN A 519 -58.88 -7.24 -25.53
N GLY A 520 -58.26 -6.33 -26.30
CA GLY A 520 -58.90 -5.73 -27.48
C GLY A 520 -59.00 -4.19 -27.62
N THR A 521 -58.47 -3.69 -28.77
CA THR A 521 -58.91 -2.51 -29.58
C THR A 521 -58.54 -1.10 -29.06
N GLY A 522 -58.19 -0.08 -29.86
CA GLY A 522 -58.06 0.12 -31.31
C GLY A 522 -58.10 1.64 -31.66
N THR A 523 -57.55 2.02 -32.84
CA THR A 523 -57.76 3.27 -33.64
C THR A 523 -57.11 4.59 -33.15
N GLY A 524 -56.57 5.50 -34.00
CA GLY A 524 -56.40 5.57 -35.46
C GLY A 524 -55.93 6.98 -35.93
N SER A 525 -55.44 7.05 -37.19
CA SER A 525 -55.28 8.23 -38.10
C SER A 525 -54.36 9.40 -37.68
N GLY A 526 -53.54 10.03 -38.52
CA GLY A 526 -53.30 10.00 -39.97
C GLY A 526 -52.76 11.37 -40.41
N ASN A 527 -51.82 11.45 -41.38
CA ASN A 527 -51.89 12.27 -42.61
C ASN A 527 -50.51 12.44 -43.30
N ALA A 528 -50.56 12.64 -44.62
CA ALA A 528 -49.54 12.36 -45.62
C ALA A 528 -48.99 13.62 -46.34
N GLN A 529 -48.18 13.36 -47.39
CA GLN A 529 -47.64 14.21 -48.49
C GLN A 529 -46.23 14.80 -48.26
N GLY A 530 -45.29 14.78 -49.21
CA GLY A 530 -45.27 14.28 -50.58
C GLY A 530 -44.12 14.90 -51.40
N GLY A 531 -43.63 14.15 -52.41
CA GLY A 531 -42.82 14.60 -53.56
C GLY A 531 -41.29 14.57 -53.39
N SER A 532 -40.43 14.36 -54.39
CA SER A 532 -40.46 13.80 -55.75
C SER A 532 -39.07 14.08 -56.36
N SER A 533 -38.57 13.20 -57.25
CA SER A 533 -37.51 13.42 -58.27
C SER A 533 -36.07 13.73 -57.78
N SER A 534 -34.96 13.33 -58.40
CA SER A 534 -34.64 12.57 -59.63
C SER A 534 -33.12 12.40 -59.73
N SER A 535 -32.70 11.41 -60.55
CA SER A 535 -31.51 11.41 -61.44
C SER A 535 -30.09 11.52 -60.84
N SER A 536 -29.29 10.43 -60.96
CA SER A 536 -28.15 10.28 -61.89
C SER A 536 -26.87 10.99 -61.39
N GLN A 537 -25.69 10.39 -61.34
CA GLN A 537 -25.01 9.73 -62.46
C GLN A 537 -23.76 9.00 -61.90
N ALA A 538 -23.41 7.89 -62.55
CA ALA A 538 -22.13 7.21 -62.38
C ALA A 538 -20.98 8.02 -62.98
N GLN A 539 -19.79 7.93 -62.36
CA GLN A 539 -18.58 7.42 -63.00
C GLN A 539 -17.55 7.01 -61.94
#